data_AF-A0AB33R529-F1
#
_entry.id   AF-A0AB33R529-F1
#
_cell.length_a   1.000
_cell.length_b   1.000
_cell.length_c   1.000
_cell.angle_alpha   90.00
_cell.angle_beta   90.00
_cell.angle_gamma   90.00
#
_symmetry.space_group_name_H-M   'P 1'
#
loop_
_entity.id
_entity.type
_entity.pdbx_description
1 polymer ?
#
loop_
_entity_poly.entity_id
_entity_poly.type
_entity_poly.pdbx_seq_one_letter_code
_entity_poly.pdbx_strand_id
1 'polypeptide(L)' 'MDIRQLTYFIAVAETKNYSHAAKSLFVTQPTLSQSIKRLESELNTTLFTQSGR' A
#
# COMPACT_ATOMS: atom_id res chain seq x y z
N MET A 1 -10.11 -5.08 -8.95
CA MET A 1 -8.64 -5.10 -9.05
C MET A 1 -8.19 -4.14 -10.14
N ASP A 2 -7.42 -3.13 -9.77
CA ASP A 2 -6.79 -2.10 -10.62
C ASP A 2 -5.27 -2.29 -10.57
N ILE A 3 -4.58 -2.21 -11.71
CA ILE A 3 -3.12 -2.36 -11.79
C ILE A 3 -2.37 -1.37 -10.88
N ARG A 4 -2.95 -0.19 -10.63
CA ARG A 4 -2.38 0.80 -9.69
C ARG A 4 -2.29 0.27 -8.27
N GLN A 5 -3.22 -0.59 -7.83
CA GLN A 5 -3.16 -1.22 -6.51
C GLN A 5 -1.92 -2.12 -6.38
N LEU A 6 -1.54 -2.81 -7.45
CA LEU A 6 -0.34 -3.67 -7.49
C LEU A 6 0.95 -2.84 -7.50
N THR A 7 1.00 -1.75 -8.27
CA THR A 7 2.13 -0.79 -8.22
C THR A 7 2.32 -0.24 -6.81
N TYR A 8 1.22 0.11 -6.15
CA TYR A 8 1.23 0.64 -4.80
C TYR A 8 1.70 -0.41 -3.79
N PHE A 9 1.24 -1.66 -3.94
CA PHE A 9 1.68 -2.79 -3.13
C PHE A 9 3.20 -3.01 -3.24
N ILE A 10 3.72 -3.06 -4.46
CA ILE A 10 5.17 -3.23 -4.71
C ILE A 10 5.96 -2.09 -4.04
N ALA A 11 5.55 -0.84 -4.22
CA ALA A 11 6.24 0.30 -3.62
C ALA A 11 6.24 0.24 -2.07
N VAL A 12 5.14 -0.18 -1.44
CA VAL A 12 5.09 -0.36 0.02
C VAL A 12 5.98 -1.53 0.46
N ALA A 13 6.01 -2.62 -0.29
CA ALA A 13 6.87 -3.78 0.01
C ALA A 13 8.37 -3.44 -0.10
N GLU A 14 8.77 -2.67 -1.11
CA GLU A 14 10.15 -2.24 -1.31
C GLU A 14 10.61 -1.23 -0.26
N THR A 15 9.78 -0.22 0.03
CA THR A 15 10.14 0.84 0.98
C THR A 15 9.94 0.44 2.44
N LYS A 16 9.13 -0.59 2.70
CA LYS A 16 8.67 -0.99 4.04
C LYS A 16 8.06 0.16 4.86
N ASN A 17 7.61 1.22 4.19
CA ASN A 17 7.12 2.43 4.84
C ASN A 17 6.14 3.18 3.92
N TYR A 18 4.87 3.25 4.35
CA TYR A 18 3.80 3.92 3.61
C TYR A 18 4.10 5.38 3.25
N SER A 19 4.75 6.14 4.15
CA SER A 19 5.08 7.55 3.89
C SER A 19 6.16 7.69 2.84
N HIS A 20 7.14 6.78 2.80
CA HIS A 20 8.17 6.78 1.75
C HIS A 20 7.62 6.32 0.40
N ALA A 21 6.83 5.25 0.37
CA ALA A 21 6.16 4.80 -0.85
C ALA A 21 5.23 5.86 -1.46
N ALA A 22 4.48 6.57 -0.62
CA ALA A 22 3.59 7.63 -1.10
C ALA A 22 4.39 8.77 -1.76
N LYS A 23 5.53 9.16 -1.17
CA LYS A 23 6.43 10.16 -1.75
C LYS A 23 7.03 9.70 -3.08
N SER A 24 7.48 8.46 -3.20
CA SER A 24 8.08 7.95 -4.45
C SER A 24 7.07 7.84 -5.59
N LEU A 25 5.80 7.63 -5.26
CA LEU A 25 4.69 7.55 -6.21
C LEU A 25 3.99 8.90 -6.46
N PHE A 26 4.47 9.99 -5.86
CA PHE A 26 3.85 11.32 -5.94
C PHE A 26 2.36 11.35 -5.53
N VAL A 27 2.00 10.56 -4.52
CA VAL A 27 0.65 10.53 -3.94
C VAL A 27 0.66 10.83 -2.45
N THR A 28 -0.50 11.10 -1.88
CA THR A 28 -0.62 11.24 -0.42
C THR A 28 -0.63 9.87 0.26
N GLN A 29 -0.07 9.80 1.46
CA GLN A 29 -0.08 8.55 2.25
C GLN A 29 -1.49 8.00 2.51
N PRO A 30 -2.54 8.80 2.78
CA PRO A 30 -3.91 8.30 2.91
C PRO A 30 -4.43 7.65 1.63
N THR A 31 -4.10 8.20 0.46
CA THR A 31 -4.49 7.64 -0.84
C THR A 31 -3.89 6.24 -1.02
N LEU A 32 -2.58 6.12 -0.74
CA LEU A 32 -1.87 4.86 -0.83
C LEU A 32 -2.46 3.82 0.14
N SER A 33 -2.63 4.21 1.41
CA SER A 33 -3.20 3.34 2.46
C SER A 33 -4.60 2.83 2.09
N GLN A 34 -5.48 3.71 1.58
CA GLN A 34 -6.82 3.32 1.18
C GLN A 34 -6.82 2.36 -0.02
N SER A 35 -5.91 2.55 -0.97
CA SER A 35 -5.76 1.67 -2.13
C SER A 35 -5.32 0.26 -1.71
N ILE A 36 -4.34 0.16 -0.80
CA ILE A 36 -3.90 -1.11 -0.23
C ILE A 36 -5.01 -1.81 0.55
N LYS A 37 -5.73 -1.09 1.43
CA LYS A 37 -6.88 -1.66 2.15
C LYS A 37 -7.97 -2.21 1.22
N ARG A 38 -8.21 -1.53 0.09
CA ARG A 38 -9.14 -2.03 -0.93
C ARG A 38 -8.62 -3.32 -1.57
N LEU A 39 -7.33 -3.39 -1.89
CA LEU A 39 -6.71 -4.60 -2.43
C LEU A 39 -6.81 -5.77 -1.44
N GLU A 40 -6.53 -5.52 -0.16
CA GLU A 40 -6.69 -6.52 0.92
C GLU A 40 -8.13 -7.05 1.01
N SER A 41 -9.12 -6.16 0.91
CA SER A 41 -10.54 -6.52 0.90
C SER A 41 -10.92 -7.36 -0.32
N GLU A 42 -10.46 -6.97 -1.51
CA GLU A 42 -10.72 -7.71 -2.75
C GLU A 42 -10.10 -9.11 -2.75
N LEU A 43 -8.93 -9.26 -2.14
CA LEU A 43 -8.23 -10.55 -2.00
C LEU A 43 -8.71 -11.34 -0.77
N ASN A 44 -9.55 -10.74 0.08
CA ASN A 44 -9.94 -11.27 1.38
C ASN A 44 -8.71 -11.72 2.21
N THR A 45 -7.65 -10.90 2.21
CA THR A 45 -6.36 -11.24 2.83
C THR A 45 -5.64 -9.99 3.31
N THR A 46 -4.95 -10.08 4.44
CA THR A 46 -4.06 -9.02 4.93
C THR A 46 -2.71 -9.12 4.23
N LEU A 47 -2.30 -8.05 3.56
CA LEU A 47 -1.06 -7.96 2.80
C LEU A 47 0.09 -7.39 3.62
N PHE A 48 -0.21 -6.44 4.52
CA PHE A 48 0.78 -5.85 5.41
C PHE A 48 0.28 -5.81 6.84
N THR A 49 1.11 -6.27 7.77
CA THR A 49 0.88 -6.11 9.20
C THR A 49 1.65 -4.89 9.70
N GLN A 50 1.03 -4.13 10.62
CA GLN A 50 1.78 -3.10 11.34
C GLN A 50 2.72 -3.80 12.31
N SER A 51 4.02 -3.71 12.06
CA SER A 51 5.01 -4.01 13.10
C SER A 51 5.05 -2.82 14.05
N GLY A 52 4.19 -2.85 15.07
CA GLY A 52 4.43 -2.10 16.30
C GLY A 52 5.71 -2.60 16.96
N ARG A 53 6.38 -1.74 17.72
CA ARG A 53 7.54 -2.13 18.55
C ARG A 53 7.21 -3.31 19.46
#